data_AF-A0AAQ0KNY4-F1
#
_entry.id   AF-A0AAQ0KNY4-F1
#
_cell.length_a   1.000
_cell.length_b   1.000
_cell.length_c   1.000
_cell.angle_alpha   90.00
_cell.angle_beta   90.00
_cell.angle_gamma   90.00
#
_symmetry.space_group_name_H-M   'P 1'
#
loop_
_entity.id
_entity.type
_entity.pdbx_description
1 polymer ?
#
loop_
_entity_poly.entity_id
_entity_poly.type
_entity_poly.pdbx_seq_one_letter_code
_entity_poly.pdbx_strand_id
1 'polypeptide(L)'
;MTRRAARLTAALLILAGLAACSGGGSGLGSAGSAGSATSMPGGGNRQAQPQTVERRETIWDVFSDRRNPNDTVAVNKYLWNASLDVLNFLPIQSIDPFTGVIVTGYGTPPGGGRSYRATIKVSDPALDARALKVSLQGAGGAAVAPDTVRAVEDAILTRARQLRVQDRNL
;
A
#
# COMPACT_ATOMS: atom_id res chain seq x y z
N MET A 1 52.64 -3.45 11.96
CA MET A 1 51.96 -3.61 10.65
C MET A 1 51.03 -4.83 10.63
N THR A 2 50.20 -5.05 11.65
CA THR A 2 49.42 -6.32 11.80
C THR A 2 47.90 -6.13 11.84
N ARG A 3 47.39 -4.88 11.81
CA ARG A 3 45.92 -4.62 11.86
C ARG A 3 45.22 -4.62 10.50
N ARG A 4 45.96 -4.63 9.39
CA ARG A 4 45.39 -4.66 8.03
C ARG A 4 45.06 -6.07 7.54
N ALA A 5 45.76 -7.10 8.04
CA ALA A 5 45.53 -8.50 7.66
C ALA A 5 44.20 -9.05 8.21
N ALA A 6 43.76 -8.59 9.39
CA ALA A 6 42.50 -9.04 9.99
C ALA A 6 41.23 -8.52 9.29
N ARG A 7 41.34 -7.47 8.45
CA ARG A 7 40.19 -6.93 7.70
C ARG A 7 39.93 -7.67 6.39
N LEU A 8 40.92 -8.38 5.86
CA LEU A 8 40.79 -9.13 4.60
C LEU A 8 40.21 -10.54 4.81
N THR A 9 40.36 -11.13 6.00
CA THR A 9 39.79 -12.46 6.31
C THR A 9 38.31 -12.41 6.66
N ALA A 10 37.79 -11.27 7.11
CA ALA A 10 36.36 -11.10 7.41
C ALA A 10 35.47 -10.96 6.16
N ALA A 11 36.04 -10.59 5.00
CA ALA A 11 35.30 -10.38 3.77
C ALA A 11 35.02 -11.68 2.97
N LEU A 12 35.72 -12.78 3.27
CA LEU A 12 35.58 -14.04 2.52
C LEU A 12 34.54 -15.01 3.11
N LEU A 13 33.99 -14.73 4.30
CA LEU A 13 33.07 -15.64 5.02
C LEU A 13 31.58 -15.28 4.88
N ILE A 14 31.21 -14.25 4.11
CA ILE A 14 29.81 -13.79 3.98
C ILE A 14 29.12 -14.31 2.70
N LEU A 15 29.83 -15.01 1.81
CA LEU A 15 29.33 -15.45 0.49
C LEU A 15 28.66 -16.84 0.44
N ALA A 16 28.35 -17.48 1.57
CA ALA A 16 27.84 -18.87 1.59
C ALA A 16 26.54 -19.06 2.39
N GLY A 17 25.57 -18.14 2.28
CA GLY A 17 24.43 -18.09 3.22
C GLY A 17 23.00 -18.05 2.66
N LEU A 18 22.73 -18.24 1.37
CA LEU A 18 21.34 -18.27 0.86
C LEU A 18 21.08 -19.42 -0.12
N ALA A 19 20.90 -20.63 0.42
CA ALA A 19 20.26 -21.75 -0.27
C ALA A 19 19.48 -22.60 0.73
N ALA A 20 18.26 -22.17 1.10
CA ALA A 20 17.27 -23.04 1.76
C ALA A 20 15.90 -22.34 1.84
N CYS A 21 14.95 -22.80 1.02
CA CYS A 21 13.50 -22.82 1.18
C CYS A 21 12.98 -23.51 -0.10
N SER A 22 13.05 -24.83 -0.28
CA SER A 22 12.35 -25.94 0.40
C SER A 22 10.83 -25.74 0.50
N GLY A 23 10.15 -25.99 -0.62
CA GLY A 23 8.70 -26.18 -0.69
C GLY A 23 8.40 -27.52 -1.35
N GLY A 24 8.56 -28.62 -0.59
CA GLY A 24 8.18 -29.97 -1.00
C GLY A 24 6.71 -30.22 -0.70
N GLY A 25 5.94 -30.59 -1.72
CA GLY A 25 4.56 -31.04 -1.62
C GLY A 25 4.39 -32.33 -2.39
N SER A 26 4.76 -33.45 -1.78
CA SER A 26 4.47 -34.80 -2.26
C SER A 26 3.01 -35.14 -1.98
N GLY A 27 2.22 -35.34 -3.03
CA GLY A 27 0.88 -35.92 -2.95
C GLY A 27 0.83 -37.21 -3.75
N LEU A 28 1.41 -38.29 -3.21
CA LEU A 28 1.05 -39.65 -3.60
C LEU A 28 -0.22 -40.03 -2.86
N GLY A 29 -1.28 -40.35 -3.61
CA GLY A 29 -2.57 -40.81 -3.08
C GLY A 29 -3.06 -42.03 -3.85
N SER A 30 -2.64 -43.19 -3.34
CA SER A 30 -3.26 -44.51 -3.33
C SER A 30 -4.09 -45.03 -4.52
N ALA A 31 -3.59 -46.16 -5.03
CA ALA A 31 -4.36 -47.21 -5.68
C ALA A 31 -5.56 -47.67 -4.84
N GLY A 32 -6.68 -47.90 -5.51
CA GLY A 32 -7.84 -48.62 -4.99
C GLY A 32 -8.50 -49.37 -6.13
N SER A 33 -8.07 -50.61 -6.34
CA SER A 33 -8.73 -51.59 -7.20
C SER A 33 -9.50 -52.60 -6.35
N ALA A 34 -10.51 -53.18 -6.99
CA ALA A 34 -11.25 -54.40 -6.63
C ALA A 34 -12.47 -54.25 -5.69
N GLY A 35 -13.64 -54.46 -6.31
CA GLY A 35 -14.93 -54.61 -5.67
C GLY A 35 -16.07 -54.83 -6.68
N SER A 36 -15.92 -55.82 -7.57
CA SER A 36 -17.04 -56.51 -8.25
C SER A 36 -17.96 -57.14 -7.17
N ALA A 37 -19.27 -57.36 -7.28
CA ALA A 37 -20.30 -57.45 -8.32
C ALA A 37 -21.67 -57.24 -7.59
N THR A 38 -22.82 -56.91 -8.21
CA THR A 38 -23.74 -57.87 -8.85
C THR A 38 -24.99 -57.13 -9.40
N SER A 39 -25.29 -57.35 -10.70
CA SER A 39 -26.59 -57.40 -11.40
C SER A 39 -27.73 -56.38 -11.15
N MET A 40 -28.13 -55.66 -12.20
CA MET A 40 -29.46 -55.72 -12.86
C MET A 40 -29.48 -54.84 -14.15
N PRO A 41 -29.99 -55.32 -15.30
CA PRO A 41 -30.12 -54.52 -16.52
C PRO A 41 -31.50 -53.87 -16.60
N GLY A 42 -31.53 -52.53 -16.68
CA GLY A 42 -32.72 -51.74 -17.02
C GLY A 42 -32.29 -50.55 -17.86
N GLY A 43 -32.57 -50.60 -19.16
CA GLY A 43 -32.12 -49.59 -20.13
C GLY A 43 -32.91 -48.28 -20.05
N GLY A 44 -32.19 -47.16 -20.23
CA GLY A 44 -32.79 -45.84 -20.46
C GLY A 44 -31.85 -44.67 -20.15
N ASN A 45 -31.05 -44.26 -21.15
CA ASN A 45 -30.32 -42.98 -21.36
C ASN A 45 -30.20 -41.96 -20.19
N ARG A 46 -28.98 -41.64 -19.73
CA ARG A 46 -28.13 -40.46 -20.14
C ARG A 46 -28.79 -39.10 -19.83
N GLN A 47 -28.20 -38.13 -19.12
CA GLN A 47 -26.86 -37.87 -18.62
C GLN A 47 -26.95 -37.00 -17.35
N ALA A 48 -26.15 -37.30 -16.33
CA ALA A 48 -25.75 -36.30 -15.35
C ALA A 48 -24.85 -35.30 -16.07
N GLN A 49 -25.29 -34.06 -16.20
CA GLN A 49 -24.50 -32.98 -16.79
C GLN A 49 -23.73 -32.28 -15.65
N PRO A 50 -22.41 -32.50 -15.48
CA PRO A 50 -21.61 -31.48 -14.85
C PRO A 50 -21.67 -30.27 -15.78
N GLN A 51 -22.34 -29.21 -15.36
CA GLN A 51 -22.31 -27.95 -16.09
C GLN A 51 -20.91 -27.35 -15.92
N THR A 52 -19.97 -27.82 -16.74
CA THR A 52 -18.84 -27.02 -17.16
C THR A 52 -19.46 -25.88 -17.97
N VAL A 53 -19.83 -24.82 -17.27
CA VAL A 53 -20.15 -23.55 -17.89
C VAL A 53 -18.87 -23.17 -18.63
N GLU A 54 -18.85 -23.43 -19.93
CA GLU A 54 -17.95 -22.83 -20.91
C GLU A 54 -18.15 -21.32 -20.79
N ARG A 55 -17.50 -20.72 -19.77
CA ARG A 55 -17.40 -19.29 -19.62
C ARG A 55 -16.55 -18.86 -20.80
N ARG A 56 -17.20 -18.46 -21.89
CA ARG A 56 -16.55 -17.76 -23.00
C ARG A 56 -15.93 -16.51 -22.40
N GLU A 57 -14.67 -16.62 -22.00
CA GLU A 57 -13.85 -15.48 -21.65
C GLU A 57 -13.76 -14.63 -22.92
N THR A 58 -14.50 -13.54 -22.91
CA THR A 58 -14.61 -12.68 -24.07
C THR A 58 -13.38 -11.76 -24.03
N ILE A 59 -12.91 -11.29 -25.19
CA ILE A 59 -11.82 -10.28 -25.23
C ILE A 59 -12.17 -9.04 -24.37
N TRP A 60 -13.47 -8.75 -24.18
CA TRP A 60 -14.00 -7.73 -23.29
C TRP A 60 -13.85 -8.01 -21.78
N ASP A 61 -13.75 -9.27 -21.38
CA ASP A 61 -13.50 -9.70 -19.99
C ASP A 61 -12.11 -9.21 -19.55
N VAL A 62 -11.11 -9.32 -20.44
CA VAL A 62 -9.76 -8.79 -20.23
C VAL A 62 -9.70 -7.26 -20.10
N PHE A 63 -10.66 -6.53 -20.66
CA PHE A 63 -10.75 -5.07 -20.51
C PHE A 63 -11.55 -4.63 -19.28
N SER A 64 -12.43 -5.49 -18.76
CA SER A 64 -13.24 -5.19 -17.57
C SER A 64 -12.58 -5.64 -16.28
N ASP A 65 -11.76 -6.70 -16.32
CA ASP A 65 -11.00 -7.27 -15.22
C ASP A 65 -9.61 -6.60 -15.02
N ARG A 66 -9.19 -5.74 -15.97
CA ARG A 66 -8.02 -4.86 -15.83
C ARG A 66 -8.22 -3.64 -14.94
N ARG A 67 -9.35 -3.56 -14.24
CA ARG A 67 -9.47 -2.73 -13.03
C ARG A 67 -8.95 -3.53 -11.85
N ASN A 68 -7.67 -3.89 -11.88
CA ASN A 68 -6.95 -4.11 -10.63
C ASN A 68 -7.09 -2.81 -9.84
N PRO A 69 -7.79 -2.78 -8.68
CA PRO A 69 -7.91 -1.57 -7.87
C PRO A 69 -6.56 -1.07 -7.33
N ASN A 70 -5.49 -1.82 -7.60
CA ASN A 70 -4.11 -1.50 -7.27
C ASN A 70 -3.40 -0.56 -8.27
N ASP A 71 -3.95 -0.31 -9.47
CA ASP A 71 -3.27 0.55 -10.50
C ASP A 71 -3.86 1.96 -10.63
N THR A 72 -4.94 2.28 -9.92
CA THR A 72 -5.34 3.67 -9.69
C THR A 72 -4.72 4.14 -8.39
N VAL A 73 -3.69 4.98 -8.46
CA VAL A 73 -3.15 5.71 -7.30
C VAL A 73 -4.26 6.61 -6.78
N ALA A 74 -5.13 6.06 -5.93
CA ALA A 74 -6.27 6.73 -5.37
C ALA A 74 -5.78 7.48 -4.12
N VAL A 75 -5.63 8.79 -4.24
CA VAL A 75 -5.34 9.68 -3.11
C VAL A 75 -6.57 9.74 -2.20
N ASN A 76 -6.38 9.60 -0.88
CA ASN A 76 -7.49 9.73 0.07
C ASN A 76 -8.02 11.18 0.13
N LYS A 77 -9.31 11.38 -0.21
CA LYS A 77 -9.96 12.71 -0.21
C LYS A 77 -9.91 13.42 1.15
N TYR A 78 -9.98 12.68 2.25
CA TYR A 78 -10.00 13.26 3.59
C TYR A 78 -8.62 13.70 4.05
N LEU A 79 -7.57 12.90 3.78
CA LEU A 79 -6.19 13.32 4.06
C LEU A 79 -5.81 14.55 3.26
N TRP A 80 -6.23 14.60 1.99
CA TRP A 80 -6.01 15.74 1.12
C TRP A 80 -6.65 17.02 1.67
N ASN A 81 -7.96 16.99 1.92
CA ASN A 81 -8.70 18.15 2.43
C ASN A 81 -8.21 18.55 3.83
N ALA A 82 -7.92 17.58 4.70
CA ALA A 82 -7.37 17.86 6.02
C ALA A 82 -5.98 18.52 5.97
N SER A 83 -5.14 18.15 5.00
CA SER A 83 -3.83 18.78 4.82
C SER A 83 -3.97 20.25 4.45
N LEU A 84 -4.91 20.57 3.55
CA LEU A 84 -5.20 21.95 3.16
C LEU A 84 -5.81 22.76 4.32
N ASP A 85 -6.71 22.16 5.10
CA ASP A 85 -7.33 22.81 6.26
C ASP A 85 -6.31 23.13 7.35
N VAL A 86 -5.50 22.14 7.76
CA VAL A 86 -4.54 22.28 8.86
C VAL A 86 -3.39 23.21 8.48
N LEU A 87 -2.94 23.18 7.22
CA LEU A 87 -1.81 23.97 6.73
C LEU A 87 -2.26 25.20 5.92
N ASN A 88 -3.49 25.68 6.11
CA ASN A 88 -4.05 26.82 5.38
C ASN A 88 -3.32 28.15 5.59
N PHE A 89 -2.49 28.23 6.64
CA PHE A 89 -1.64 29.38 6.93
C PHE A 89 -0.35 29.41 6.10
N LEU A 90 -0.03 28.31 5.40
CA LEU A 90 1.11 28.25 4.48
C LEU A 90 0.65 28.61 3.06
N PRO A 91 1.39 29.46 2.32
CA PRO A 91 1.05 29.77 0.94
C PRO A 91 1.25 28.54 0.06
N ILE A 92 0.27 28.18 -0.76
CA ILE A 92 0.37 27.04 -1.68
C ILE A 92 1.29 27.41 -2.86
N GLN A 93 2.22 26.52 -3.23
CA GLN A 93 3.14 26.70 -4.35
C GLN A 93 2.82 25.76 -5.51
N SER A 94 2.56 24.49 -5.22
CA SER A 94 2.13 23.53 -6.23
C SER A 94 1.24 22.45 -5.63
N ILE A 95 0.33 21.94 -6.45
CA ILE A 95 -0.62 20.89 -6.10
C ILE A 95 -0.68 19.91 -7.27
N ASP A 96 -0.42 18.64 -7.00
CA ASP A 96 -0.61 17.54 -7.95
C ASP A 96 -1.57 16.48 -7.35
N PRO A 97 -2.84 16.45 -7.78
CA PRO A 97 -3.84 15.54 -7.24
C PRO A 97 -3.66 14.09 -7.71
N PHE A 98 -2.90 13.84 -8.78
CA PHE A 98 -2.69 12.49 -9.29
C PHE A 98 -1.57 11.78 -8.53
N THR A 99 -0.49 12.50 -8.21
CA THR A 99 0.62 11.94 -7.44
C THR A 99 0.47 12.11 -5.92
N GLY A 100 -0.56 12.85 -5.51
CA GLY A 100 -0.89 13.15 -4.11
C GLY A 100 0.11 14.09 -3.45
N VAL A 101 0.79 14.96 -4.21
CA VAL A 101 1.83 15.86 -3.70
C VAL A 101 1.31 17.29 -3.56
N ILE A 102 1.55 17.89 -2.40
CA ILE A 102 1.28 19.30 -2.14
C ILE A 102 2.59 19.95 -1.67
N VAL A 103 2.97 21.04 -2.31
CA VAL A 103 4.12 21.85 -1.92
C VAL A 103 3.64 23.23 -1.50
N THR A 104 4.08 23.64 -0.32
CA THR A 104 3.80 24.96 0.23
C THR A 104 5.07 25.82 0.25
N GLY A 105 4.89 27.13 0.37
CA GLY A 105 5.93 28.10 0.62
C GLY A 105 6.16 28.27 2.13
N TYR A 106 7.06 29.18 2.47
CA TYR A 106 7.34 29.49 3.87
C TYR A 106 6.19 30.27 4.50
N GLY A 107 5.75 29.83 5.66
CA GLY A 107 4.80 30.54 6.50
C GLY A 107 5.04 30.23 7.97
N THR A 108 4.46 31.05 8.84
CA THR A 108 4.59 30.92 10.29
C THR A 108 3.28 30.37 10.85
N PRO A 109 3.29 29.27 11.60
CA PRO A 109 2.06 28.75 12.20
C PRO A 109 1.50 29.70 13.26
N PRO A 110 0.17 29.68 13.48
CA PRO A 110 -0.44 30.40 14.58
C PRO A 110 0.12 29.93 15.91
N GLY A 111 0.63 30.85 16.73
CA GLY A 111 1.25 30.55 18.02
C GLY A 111 2.70 30.06 17.95
N GLY A 112 3.32 29.99 16.77
CA GLY A 112 4.74 29.69 16.60
C GLY A 112 5.57 30.90 16.18
N GLY A 113 6.88 30.82 16.40
CA GLY A 113 7.83 31.90 16.04
C GLY A 113 8.76 31.58 14.86
N ARG A 114 8.67 30.38 14.27
CA ARG A 114 9.57 29.93 13.20
C ARG A 114 8.78 29.68 11.93
N SER A 115 9.26 30.24 10.82
CA SER A 115 8.71 29.94 9.51
C SER A 115 9.25 28.62 8.99
N TYR A 116 8.36 27.85 8.37
CA TYR A 116 8.69 26.63 7.67
C TYR A 116 7.84 26.49 6.42
N ARG A 117 8.32 25.67 5.49
CA ARG A 117 7.52 25.15 4.39
C ARG A 117 7.23 23.69 4.63
N ALA A 118 6.11 23.22 4.11
CA ALA A 118 5.69 21.84 4.14
C ALA A 118 5.65 21.24 2.73
N THR A 119 6.12 20.01 2.60
CA THR A 119 5.85 19.13 1.46
C THR A 119 5.09 17.93 1.97
N ILE A 120 3.91 17.72 1.42
CA ILE A 120 2.98 16.67 1.84
C ILE A 120 2.85 15.69 0.68
N LYS A 121 2.89 14.40 0.99
CA LYS A 121 2.59 13.33 0.04
C LYS A 121 1.56 12.38 0.62
N VAL A 122 0.48 12.18 -0.10
CA VAL A 122 -0.53 11.14 0.17
C VAL A 122 -0.29 9.99 -0.81
N SER A 123 0.03 8.82 -0.28
CA SER A 123 0.52 7.69 -1.08
C SER A 123 -0.46 6.53 -1.20
N ASP A 124 -1.45 6.44 -0.30
CA ASP A 124 -2.39 5.32 -0.20
C ASP A 124 -3.81 5.85 0.03
N PRO A 125 -4.85 5.19 -0.51
CA PRO A 125 -6.24 5.51 -0.20
C PRO A 125 -6.65 5.24 1.26
N ALA A 126 -5.86 4.50 2.04
CA ALA A 126 -6.11 4.23 3.44
C ALA A 126 -6.13 5.52 4.30
N LEU A 127 -6.92 5.51 5.37
CA LEU A 127 -7.00 6.62 6.33
C LEU A 127 -6.14 6.31 7.57
N ASP A 128 -4.82 6.27 7.39
CA ASP A 128 -3.86 5.99 8.44
C ASP A 128 -2.55 6.79 8.24
N ALA A 129 -1.62 6.66 9.20
CA ALA A 129 -0.38 7.42 9.19
C ALA A 129 0.60 6.98 8.07
N ARG A 130 0.54 5.72 7.61
CA ARG A 130 1.40 5.23 6.52
C ARG A 130 1.04 5.84 5.16
N ALA A 131 -0.22 6.26 5.00
CA ALA A 131 -0.70 6.90 3.78
C ALA A 131 -0.23 8.35 3.64
N LEU A 132 0.19 9.00 4.73
CA LEU A 132 0.57 10.40 4.77
C LEU A 132 2.06 10.55 5.09
N LYS A 133 2.77 11.36 4.29
CA LYS A 133 4.15 11.74 4.58
C LYS A 133 4.26 13.26 4.58
N VAL A 134 4.72 13.83 5.68
CA VAL A 134 4.96 15.27 5.79
C VAL A 134 6.46 15.53 5.97
N SER A 135 6.97 16.48 5.21
CA SER A 135 8.33 16.99 5.36
C SER A 135 8.26 18.48 5.63
N LEU A 136 8.87 18.92 6.73
CA LEU A 136 8.97 20.33 7.09
C LEU A 136 10.41 20.81 6.92
N GLN A 137 10.57 22.00 6.35
CA GLN A 137 11.87 22.64 6.19
C GLN A 137 11.79 24.09 6.66
N GLY A 138 12.71 24.47 7.55
CA GLY A 138 12.81 25.83 8.07
C GLY A 138 13.51 26.78 7.08
N ALA A 139 13.42 28.08 7.35
CA ALA A 139 14.09 29.11 6.55
C ALA A 139 15.59 28.80 6.34
N GLY A 140 16.10 29.06 5.14
CA GLY A 140 17.49 28.76 4.78
C GLY A 140 17.84 27.26 4.74
N GLY A 141 16.83 26.38 4.79
CA GLY A 141 17.03 24.93 4.79
C GLY A 141 17.29 24.32 6.17
N ALA A 142 17.04 25.07 7.24
CA ALA A 142 17.18 24.59 8.60
C ALA A 142 16.30 23.36 8.88
N ALA A 143 16.82 22.42 9.67
CA ALA A 143 16.06 21.27 10.12
C ALA A 143 14.97 21.70 11.11
N VAL A 144 13.78 21.13 10.95
CA VAL A 144 12.67 21.27 11.91
C VAL A 144 12.72 20.11 12.89
N ALA A 145 12.31 20.34 14.14
CA ALA A 145 12.29 19.29 15.16
C ALA A 145 11.36 18.14 14.71
N PRO A 146 11.78 16.86 14.85
CA PRO A 146 10.96 15.71 14.47
C PRO A 146 9.59 15.69 15.16
N ASP A 147 9.52 16.16 16.41
CA ASP A 147 8.27 16.20 17.16
C ASP A 147 7.27 17.22 16.58
N THR A 148 7.76 18.30 15.98
CA THR A 148 6.89 19.24 15.26
C THR A 148 6.31 18.61 14.01
N VAL A 149 7.10 17.82 13.26
CA VAL A 149 6.62 17.09 12.08
C VAL A 149 5.52 16.12 12.48
N ARG A 150 5.74 15.32 13.54
CA ARG A 150 4.75 14.39 14.07
C ARG A 150 3.47 15.08 14.55
N ALA A 151 3.60 16.19 15.27
CA ALA A 151 2.44 16.95 15.74
C ALA A 151 1.58 17.46 14.56
N VAL A 152 2.22 17.88 13.47
CA VAL A 152 1.52 18.29 12.24
C VAL A 152 0.85 17.09 11.57
N GLU A 153 1.54 15.94 11.45
CA GLU A 153 0.95 14.71 10.92
C GLU A 153 -0.27 14.27 11.72
N ASP A 154 -0.18 14.24 13.05
CA ASP A 154 -1.27 13.88 13.95
C ASP A 154 -2.45 14.84 13.85
N ALA A 155 -2.19 16.14 13.69
CA ALA A 155 -3.23 17.14 13.47
C ALA A 155 -3.98 16.88 12.16
N ILE A 156 -3.26 16.58 11.07
CA ILE A 156 -3.87 16.24 9.77
C ILE A 156 -4.70 14.96 9.88
N LEU A 157 -4.15 13.89 10.47
CA LEU A 157 -4.86 12.63 10.64
C LEU A 157 -6.12 12.78 11.49
N THR A 158 -6.05 13.60 12.54
CA THR A 158 -7.20 13.89 13.41
C THR A 158 -8.26 14.67 12.65
N ARG A 159 -7.88 15.72 11.91
CA ARG A 159 -8.80 16.49 11.06
C ARG A 159 -9.43 15.62 9.97
N ALA A 160 -8.67 14.72 9.35
CA ALA A 160 -9.19 13.81 8.33
C ALA A 160 -10.25 12.85 8.89
N ARG A 161 -10.04 12.34 10.11
CA ARG A 161 -11.06 11.54 10.82
C ARG A 161 -12.33 12.35 11.09
N GLN A 162 -12.21 13.61 11.50
CA GLN A 162 -13.36 14.50 11.70
C GLN A 162 -14.15 14.69 10.39
N LEU A 163 -13.46 14.99 9.28
CA LEU A 163 -14.09 15.15 7.97
C LEU A 163 -14.82 13.87 7.53
N ARG A 164 -14.23 12.69 7.77
CA ARG A 164 -14.89 11.40 7.48
C ARG A 164 -16.14 11.16 8.32
N VAL A 165 -16.13 11.56 9.59
CA VAL A 165 -17.32 11.44 10.45
C VAL A 165 -18.39 12.43 10.01
N GLN A 166 -18.02 13.66 9.66
CA GLN A 166 -18.93 14.68 9.15
C GLN A 166 -19.63 14.22 7.86
N ASP A 167 -18.88 13.67 6.90
CA ASP A 167 -19.43 13.14 5.63
C ASP A 167 -20.38 11.97 5.84
N ARG A 168 -20.19 11.17 6.90
CA ARG A 168 -21.08 10.04 7.25
C ARG A 168 -22.38 10.45 7.92
N ASN A 169 -22.44 11.66 8.47
CA ASN A 169 -23.60 12.16 9.23
C ASN A 169 -24.54 13.01 8.35
N LEU A 170 -24.26 13.11 7.05
CA LEU A 170 -25.08 13.76 6.02
C LEU A 170 -25.79 12.69 5.19
#